data_AF-A0A950TV70-F1
#
_entry.id   AF-A0A950TV70-F1
#
_cell.length_a   1.000
_cell.length_b   1.000
_cell.length_c   1.000
_cell.angle_alpha   90.00
_cell.angle_beta   90.00
_cell.angle_gamma   90.00
#
_symmetry.space_group_name_H-M   'P 1'
#
loop_
_entity.id
_entity.type
_entity.pdbx_description
1 polymer ?
#
loop_
_entity_poly.entity_id
_entity_poly.type
_entity_poly.pdbx_seq_one_letter_code
_entity_poly.pdbx_strand_id
1 'polypeptide(L)'
;MFRKVRKFAFVAVLIGSFVLPSFAWDEVGHKLTAYIAWSQMKPDVRAKVIKTLLAAPEDAQLSTFYSAYGGGRTETARQRDFFMLMATWPDIIRERNFAVRFKNYAHSDWHYADTFWRLKDGKVEP
;
A
#
# COMPACT_ATOMS: atom_id res chain seq x y z
N MET A 1 29.16 31.02 -28.46
CA MET A 1 28.32 30.95 -27.24
C MET A 1 26.94 30.33 -27.50
N PHE A 2 26.15 30.86 -28.45
CA PHE A 2 24.78 30.43 -28.75
C PHE A 2 24.57 28.93 -29.11
N ARG A 3 25.53 28.27 -29.78
CA ARG A 3 25.41 26.85 -30.16
C ARG A 3 25.48 25.89 -28.96
N LYS A 4 26.22 26.25 -27.91
CA LYS A 4 26.31 25.47 -26.67
C LYS A 4 25.03 25.62 -25.83
N VAL A 5 24.47 26.84 -25.79
CA VAL A 5 23.19 27.15 -25.12
C VAL A 5 22.03 26.39 -25.77
N ARG A 6 21.95 26.35 -27.11
CA ARG A 6 20.92 25.57 -27.83
C ARG A 6 20.98 24.07 -27.54
N LYS A 7 22.19 23.50 -27.46
CA LYS A 7 22.37 22.07 -27.12
C LYS A 7 21.94 21.75 -25.68
N PHE A 8 22.31 22.61 -24.73
CA PHE A 8 21.86 22.47 -23.33
C PHE A 8 20.34 22.60 -23.20
N ALA A 9 19.73 23.57 -23.88
CA ALA A 9 18.28 23.73 -23.89
C ALA A 9 17.57 22.50 -24.48
N PHE A 10 18.10 21.93 -25.57
CA PHE A 10 17.54 20.73 -26.20
C PHE A 10 17.61 19.50 -25.28
N VAL A 11 18.74 19.29 -24.60
CA VAL A 11 18.91 18.20 -23.62
C VAL A 11 17.99 18.38 -22.41
N ALA A 12 17.86 19.61 -21.90
CA ALA A 12 16.96 19.91 -20.78
C ALA A 12 15.49 19.67 -21.13
N VAL A 13 15.06 20.07 -22.34
CA VAL A 13 13.71 19.79 -22.85
C VAL A 13 13.49 18.29 -23.01
N LEU A 14 14.45 17.55 -23.57
CA LEU A 14 14.35 16.10 -23.70
C LEU A 14 14.20 15.41 -22.32
N ILE A 15 15.02 15.76 -21.34
CA ILE A 15 14.94 15.17 -19.99
C ILE A 15 13.61 15.53 -19.31
N GLY A 16 13.17 16.79 -19.43
CA GLY A 16 11.89 17.25 -18.89
C GLY A 16 10.68 16.53 -19.51
N SER A 17 10.80 16.06 -20.76
CA SER A 17 9.72 15.37 -21.49
C SER A 17 9.47 13.93 -20.99
N PHE A 18 10.39 13.35 -20.22
CA PHE A 18 10.28 11.98 -19.68
C PHE A 18 9.92 11.92 -18.19
N VAL A 19 9.58 13.04 -17.57
CA VAL A 19 9.13 13.05 -16.17
C VAL A 19 7.66 12.65 -16.12
N LEU A 20 7.40 11.34 -16.16
CA LEU A 20 6.07 10.81 -15.89
C LEU A 20 5.80 10.86 -14.38
N PRO A 21 4.58 11.22 -13.95
CA PRO A 21 4.19 11.10 -12.55
C PRO A 21 4.30 9.63 -12.12
N SER A 22 5.04 9.38 -11.04
CA SER A 22 5.01 8.09 -10.35
C SER A 22 3.79 8.10 -9.44
N PHE A 23 2.78 7.31 -9.78
CA PHE A 23 1.62 7.11 -8.94
C PHE A 23 1.89 5.94 -7.99
N ALA A 24 1.72 6.18 -6.69
CA ALA A 24 1.61 5.10 -5.71
C ALA A 24 0.36 4.25 -6.02
N TRP A 25 0.35 3.02 -5.53
CA TRP A 25 -0.83 2.18 -5.62
C TRP A 25 -2.01 2.83 -4.89
N ASP A 26 -3.14 2.93 -5.57
CA ASP A 26 -4.41 3.31 -4.96
C ASP A 26 -5.18 2.07 -4.47
N GLU A 27 -6.42 2.27 -4.05
CA GLU A 27 -7.29 1.19 -3.57
C GLU A 27 -7.37 0.00 -4.54
N VAL A 28 -7.41 0.28 -5.86
CA VAL A 28 -7.50 -0.74 -6.90
C VAL A 28 -6.21 -1.56 -6.94
N GLY A 29 -5.06 -0.88 -6.91
CA GLY A 29 -3.74 -1.51 -6.86
C GLY A 29 -3.57 -2.45 -5.67
N HIS A 30 -3.89 -1.95 -4.47
CA HIS A 30 -3.80 -2.72 -3.23
C HIS A 30 -4.69 -3.97 -3.26
N LYS A 31 -5.95 -3.82 -3.68
CA LYS A 31 -6.91 -4.93 -3.77
C LYS A 31 -6.52 -5.95 -4.82
N LEU A 32 -6.00 -5.52 -5.97
CA LEU A 32 -5.55 -6.43 -7.03
C LEU A 32 -4.36 -7.27 -6.58
N THR A 33 -3.35 -6.67 -5.95
CA THR A 33 -2.21 -7.39 -5.38
C THR A 33 -2.67 -8.40 -4.33
N ALA A 34 -3.60 -8.02 -3.46
CA ALA A 34 -4.17 -8.92 -2.46
C ALA A 34 -4.97 -10.07 -3.09
N TYR A 35 -5.74 -9.82 -4.16
CA TYR A 35 -6.45 -10.87 -4.88
C TYR A 35 -5.51 -11.90 -5.50
N ILE A 36 -4.42 -11.44 -6.11
CA ILE A 36 -3.37 -12.32 -6.65
C ILE A 36 -2.77 -13.16 -5.53
N ALA A 37 -2.37 -12.54 -4.42
CA ALA A 37 -1.83 -13.24 -3.26
C ALA A 37 -2.81 -14.30 -2.71
N TRP A 38 -4.07 -13.93 -2.50
CA TRP A 38 -5.12 -14.85 -2.04
C TRP A 38 -5.26 -16.06 -2.97
N SER A 39 -5.24 -15.83 -4.29
CA SER A 39 -5.39 -16.88 -5.30
C SER A 39 -4.24 -17.89 -5.25
N GLN A 40 -3.04 -17.46 -4.87
CA GLN A 40 -1.85 -18.31 -4.72
C GLN A 40 -1.75 -19.01 -3.35
N MET A 41 -2.48 -18.55 -2.33
CA MET A 41 -2.46 -19.16 -1.00
C MET A 41 -3.13 -20.54 -0.97
N LYS A 42 -2.53 -21.47 -0.23
CA LYS A 42 -3.16 -22.74 0.15
C LYS A 42 -4.33 -22.50 1.13
N PRO A 43 -5.31 -23.41 1.22
CA PRO A 43 -6.48 -23.25 2.10
C PRO A 43 -6.14 -23.04 3.58
N ASP A 44 -5.13 -23.73 4.10
CA ASP A 44 -4.66 -23.59 5.49
C ASP A 44 -4.06 -22.21 5.78
N VAL A 45 -3.33 -21.65 4.81
CA VAL A 45 -2.78 -20.28 4.90
C VAL A 45 -3.91 -19.25 4.91
N ARG A 46 -4.92 -19.40 4.03
CA ARG A 46 -6.10 -18.52 4.01
C ARG A 46 -6.80 -18.53 5.37
N ALA A 47 -7.04 -19.71 5.94
CA ALA A 47 -7.66 -19.82 7.26
C ALA A 47 -6.83 -19.13 8.35
N LYS A 48 -5.51 -19.29 8.34
CA LYS A 48 -4.60 -18.63 9.30
C LYS A 48 -4.63 -17.11 9.18
N VAL A 49 -4.60 -16.57 7.95
CA VAL A 49 -4.66 -15.13 7.69
C VAL A 49 -5.98 -14.55 8.19
N ILE A 50 -7.11 -15.16 7.85
CA ILE A 50 -8.43 -14.70 8.32
C ILE A 50 -8.53 -14.75 9.83
N LYS A 51 -8.07 -15.84 10.47
CA LYS A 51 -8.02 -15.93 11.93
C LYS A 51 -7.21 -14.79 12.55
N THR A 52 -6.08 -14.44 11.94
CA THR A 52 -5.21 -13.35 12.42
C THR A 52 -5.91 -11.99 12.29
N LEU A 53 -6.54 -11.71 11.15
CA LEU A 53 -7.25 -10.46 10.91
C LEU A 53 -8.48 -10.30 11.83
N LEU A 54 -9.22 -11.37 12.10
CA LEU A 54 -10.36 -11.37 13.02
C LEU A 54 -9.96 -11.27 14.49
N ALA A 55 -8.72 -11.62 14.83
CA ALA A 55 -8.16 -11.49 16.18
C ALA A 55 -7.48 -10.12 16.43
N ALA A 56 -7.57 -9.19 15.48
CA ALA A 56 -7.00 -7.87 15.64
C ALA A 56 -7.63 -7.12 16.84
N PRO A 57 -6.87 -6.24 17.53
CA PRO A 57 -7.40 -5.41 18.60
C PRO A 57 -8.63 -4.61 18.18
N GLU A 58 -9.55 -4.38 19.12
CA GLU A 58 -10.80 -3.65 18.86
C GLU A 58 -10.56 -2.22 18.36
N ASP A 59 -9.52 -1.55 18.87
CA ASP A 59 -9.13 -0.19 18.48
C ASP A 59 -8.51 -0.10 17.07
N ALA A 60 -8.16 -1.23 16.46
CA ALA A 60 -7.79 -1.32 15.05
C ALA A 60 -9.04 -1.30 14.14
N GLN A 61 -10.21 -1.67 14.67
CA GLN A 61 -11.51 -1.66 14.01
C GLN A 61 -11.59 -2.52 12.73
N LEU A 62 -10.77 -3.58 12.60
CA LEU A 62 -10.80 -4.46 11.42
C LEU A 62 -12.12 -5.22 11.30
N SER A 63 -12.73 -5.60 12.43
CA SER A 63 -13.97 -6.38 12.47
C SER A 63 -15.15 -5.66 11.80
N THR A 64 -15.16 -4.33 11.75
CA THR A 64 -16.24 -3.55 11.09
C THR A 64 -16.29 -3.77 9.58
N PHE A 65 -15.18 -4.22 9.00
CA PHE A 65 -15.06 -4.51 7.57
C PHE A 65 -15.43 -5.96 7.24
N TYR A 66 -15.59 -6.82 8.24
CA TYR A 66 -16.05 -8.19 8.05
C TYR A 66 -17.57 -8.28 8.19
N SER A 67 -18.29 -8.12 7.08
CA SER A 67 -19.75 -8.26 7.14
C SER A 67 -20.17 -9.73 7.32
N ALA A 68 -20.54 -10.07 8.56
CA ALA A 68 -21.12 -11.37 8.90
C ALA A 68 -22.53 -11.56 8.29
N TYR A 69 -23.20 -10.46 7.91
CA TYR A 69 -24.58 -10.46 7.42
C TYR A 69 -24.69 -9.88 6.00
N GLY A 70 -25.60 -10.45 5.19
CA GLY A 70 -26.09 -9.85 3.95
C GLY A 70 -25.30 -10.20 2.69
N GLY A 71 -26.00 -10.76 1.70
CA GLY A 71 -25.57 -10.72 0.30
C GLY A 71 -25.48 -12.05 -0.45
N GLY A 72 -25.91 -13.18 0.12
CA GLY A 72 -25.93 -14.48 -0.59
C GLY A 72 -24.55 -15.01 -1.02
N ARG A 73 -23.46 -14.35 -0.60
CA ARG A 73 -22.07 -14.74 -0.93
C ARG A 73 -21.64 -15.91 -0.06
N THR A 74 -20.81 -16.78 -0.61
CA THR A 74 -20.20 -17.88 0.14
C THR A 74 -19.20 -17.35 1.16
N GLU A 75 -18.96 -18.11 2.24
CA GLU A 75 -17.97 -17.75 3.25
C GLU A 75 -16.58 -17.48 2.65
N THR A 76 -16.14 -18.36 1.74
CA THR A 76 -14.87 -18.20 1.03
C THR A 76 -14.78 -16.89 0.24
N ALA A 77 -15.88 -16.45 -0.39
CA ALA A 77 -15.91 -15.18 -1.11
C ALA A 77 -15.81 -14.00 -0.14
N ARG A 78 -16.52 -14.05 1.00
CA ARG A 78 -16.44 -13.00 2.02
C ARG A 78 -15.04 -12.88 2.64
N GLN A 79 -14.41 -14.00 2.94
CA GLN A 79 -13.04 -14.04 3.46
C GLN A 79 -12.04 -13.44 2.47
N ARG A 80 -12.16 -13.78 1.18
CA ARG A 80 -11.35 -13.15 0.13
C ARG A 80 -11.60 -11.64 0.07
N ASP A 81 -12.86 -11.23 0.00
CA ASP A 81 -13.23 -9.82 -0.15
C ASP A 81 -12.74 -9.00 1.07
N PHE A 82 -12.81 -9.58 2.28
CA PHE A 82 -12.23 -9.03 3.50
C PHE A 82 -10.71 -8.92 3.41
N PHE A 83 -10.00 -9.99 3.02
CA PHE A 83 -8.56 -9.95 2.86
C PHE A 83 -8.10 -8.87 1.86
N MET A 84 -8.81 -8.74 0.74
CA MET A 84 -8.55 -7.69 -0.26
C MET A 84 -8.74 -6.30 0.33
N LEU A 85 -9.79 -6.08 1.13
CA LEU A 85 -10.04 -4.80 1.78
C LEU A 85 -9.01 -4.50 2.87
N MET A 86 -8.51 -5.51 3.59
CA MET A 86 -7.48 -5.31 4.61
C MET A 86 -6.14 -4.85 4.02
N ALA A 87 -5.90 -5.06 2.72
CA ALA A 87 -4.73 -4.51 2.04
C ALA A 87 -4.74 -2.98 1.91
N THR A 88 -5.90 -2.34 2.10
CA THR A 88 -6.04 -0.87 2.08
C THR A 88 -6.17 -0.28 3.49
N TRP A 89 -6.21 -1.12 4.53
CA TRP A 89 -6.36 -0.67 5.92
C TRP A 89 -5.27 0.34 6.35
N PRO A 90 -3.98 0.18 5.98
CA PRO A 90 -2.94 1.16 6.28
C PRO A 90 -3.22 2.58 5.75
N ASP A 91 -3.97 2.71 4.64
CA ASP A 91 -4.39 4.03 4.16
C ASP A 91 -5.63 4.55 4.91
N ILE A 92 -6.58 3.67 5.26
CA ILE A 92 -7.81 4.02 5.98
C ILE A 92 -7.50 4.58 7.39
N ILE A 93 -6.54 3.99 8.11
CA ILE A 93 -6.20 4.41 9.47
C ILE A 93 -5.59 5.81 9.57
N ARG A 94 -5.18 6.40 8.44
CA ARG A 94 -4.67 7.77 8.36
C ARG A 94 -5.79 8.81 8.49
N GLU A 95 -7.05 8.40 8.55
CA GLU A 95 -8.18 9.27 8.84
C GLU A 95 -8.16 9.80 10.28
N ARG A 96 -8.06 11.13 10.41
CA ARG A 96 -7.88 11.82 11.69
C ARG A 96 -9.13 11.86 12.58
N ASN A 97 -10.31 11.55 12.03
CA ASN A 97 -11.57 11.51 12.79
C ASN A 97 -11.60 10.36 13.82
N PHE A 98 -10.80 9.32 13.60
CA PHE A 98 -10.68 8.17 14.51
C PHE A 98 -9.41 8.32 15.35
N ALA A 99 -9.43 9.25 16.32
CA ALA A 99 -8.23 9.68 17.05
C ALA A 99 -7.39 8.55 17.68
N VAL A 100 -8.04 7.54 18.28
CA VAL A 100 -7.34 6.39 18.89
C VAL A 100 -6.65 5.54 17.82
N ARG A 101 -7.40 5.17 16.77
CA ARG A 101 -6.88 4.37 15.65
C ARG A 101 -5.74 5.08 14.92
N PHE A 102 -5.93 6.38 14.66
CA PHE A 102 -4.91 7.22 14.04
C PHE A 102 -3.63 7.26 14.89
N LYS A 103 -3.76 7.56 16.18
CA LYS A 103 -2.61 7.67 17.09
C LYS A 103 -1.84 6.35 17.22
N ASN A 104 -2.54 5.22 17.30
CA ASN A 104 -1.94 3.93 17.59
C ASN A 104 -1.34 3.24 16.36
N TYR A 105 -1.87 3.52 15.16
CA TYR A 105 -1.55 2.73 13.97
C TYR A 105 -1.12 3.54 12.74
N ALA A 106 -1.37 4.86 12.68
CA ALA A 106 -1.06 5.63 11.47
C ALA A 106 0.45 5.91 11.37
N HIS A 107 1.16 5.03 10.64
CA HIS A 107 2.60 5.14 10.35
C HIS A 107 2.81 5.56 8.89
N SER A 108 2.69 6.86 8.60
CA SER A 108 2.75 7.37 7.22
C SER A 108 4.11 7.12 6.55
N ASP A 109 5.18 7.09 7.34
CA ASP A 109 6.56 6.80 6.93
C ASP A 109 6.79 5.34 6.52
N TRP A 110 5.89 4.42 6.84
CA TRP A 110 6.01 3.00 6.44
C TRP A 110 5.54 2.73 5.00
N HIS A 111 4.89 3.70 4.36
CA HIS A 111 4.33 3.54 3.01
C HIS A 111 5.35 3.70 1.88
N TYR A 112 6.54 4.22 2.18
CA TYR A 112 7.57 4.51 1.19
C TYR A 112 8.96 4.32 1.78
N ALA A 113 9.96 4.21 0.90
CA ALA A 113 11.36 4.28 1.27
C ALA A 113 11.96 5.50 0.56
N ASP A 114 12.28 6.54 1.32
CA ASP A 114 12.88 7.79 0.86
C ASP A 114 14.30 7.99 1.41
N THR A 115 14.88 6.95 2.04
CA THR A 115 16.25 6.96 2.54
C THR A 115 17.21 7.03 1.37
N PHE A 116 17.91 8.16 1.25
CA PHE A 116 19.01 8.32 0.32
C PHE A 116 20.25 7.63 0.88
N TRP A 117 20.79 6.67 0.15
CA TRP A 117 22.09 6.12 0.51
C TRP A 117 23.20 7.16 0.30
N ARG A 118 24.16 7.20 1.23
CA ARG A 118 25.42 7.93 1.05
C ARG A 118 26.53 6.93 0.72
N LEU A 119 27.34 7.26 -0.29
CA LEU A 119 28.61 6.60 -0.52
C LEU A 119 29.69 7.24 0.36
N LYS A 120 30.23 6.47 1.31
CA LYS A 120 31.37 6.86 2.15
C LYS A 120 32.44 5.78 2.05
N ASP A 121 33.65 6.17 1.66
CA ASP A 121 34.80 5.26 1.49
C ASP A 121 34.49 4.01 0.63
N GLY A 122 33.69 4.20 -0.43
CA GLY A 122 33.30 3.13 -1.35
C GLY A 122 32.24 2.16 -0.80
N LYS A 123 31.66 2.44 0.37
CA LYS A 123 30.56 1.68 0.97
C LYS A 123 29.27 2.48 0.96
N VAL A 124 28.16 1.78 0.74
CA VAL A 124 26.80 2.32 0.83
C VAL A 124 26.41 2.32 2.30
N GLU A 125 26.19 3.51 2.87
CA GLU A 125 25.62 3.72 4.20
C GLU A 125 24.18 4.24 4.04
N PRO A 126 23.20 3.70 4.78
CA PRO A 126 21.83 4.23 4.83
C PRO A 126 21.74 5.58 5.56
#